data_AF-R5QHF3-F1
#
_entry.id   AF-R5QHF3-F1
#
_cell.length_a   1.000
_cell.length_b   1.000
_cell.length_c   1.000
_cell.angle_alpha   90.00
_cell.angle_beta   90.00
_cell.angle_gamma   90.00
#
_symmetry.space_group_name_H-M   'P 1'
#
loop_
_entity.id
_entity.type
_entity.pdbx_description
1 polymer ?
#
loop_
_entity_poly.entity_id
_entity_poly.type
_entity_poly.pdbx_seq_one_letter_code
_entity_poly.pdbx_strand_id
1 'polypeptide(L)'
;MKKLVYEFCYRLFGYSVFQKLYQPKVKEHLRILHPTMEKQEALRTYYARKTADLLPVLLVGICFLLLLYGKEKTESVLQNGYELRRGQYLEDPREVALVISNGREEKNLVYALQSRQFTKQELTEKREQLIKAFETILLGNNTSFAHVTEDLNLQKEYEGYPFRIDWESDDYTLIDSDGSVNTEELKEPKAVLLTAIMSCQEQIWEHSFSVMVYPYVSKEKQQEEVLTDILQDADEKQKTEEVMQLPKEVQGQTVSYHLSDQNTVLIAFLFLPAVFLLLFLAKDRDLEKETEKRSRELVLSYPSFVSKFTLLAGAGMTVPFIFQTMEKEEKNPYLAMELKLFCRDMKNEMLEPALDKFGKRCGSALYLKFCALLIQNVKKGTKDFLPMLREEAASAFLLQKQQVKKAGEEAGTKLLFPMVLLLLLVMLLIMIPAFLSFSVS
;
A
#
# COMPACT_ATOMS: atom_id res chain seq x y z
N MET A 1 -24.35 -6.36 -0.98
CA MET A 1 -22.97 -5.92 -0.69
C MET A 1 -22.65 -4.52 -1.20
N LYS A 2 -22.63 -4.24 -2.52
CA LYS A 2 -22.20 -2.94 -3.07
C LYS A 2 -22.91 -1.70 -2.50
N LYS A 3 -24.24 -1.74 -2.29
CA LYS A 3 -25.00 -0.63 -1.67
C LYS A 3 -24.60 -0.37 -0.21
N LEU A 4 -24.34 -1.44 0.54
CA LEU A 4 -23.98 -1.40 1.97
C LEU A 4 -22.55 -0.86 2.17
N VAL A 5 -21.61 -1.28 1.30
CA VAL A 5 -20.25 -0.74 1.24
C VAL A 5 -20.25 0.73 0.83
N TYR A 6 -21.09 1.10 -0.15
CA TYR A 6 -21.26 2.49 -0.55
C TYR A 6 -21.80 3.36 0.58
N GLU A 7 -22.86 2.93 1.28
CA GLU A 7 -23.39 3.69 2.43
C GLU A 7 -22.40 3.79 3.58
N PHE A 8 -21.65 2.72 3.84
CA PHE A 8 -20.59 2.72 4.84
C PHE A 8 -19.47 3.69 4.47
N CYS A 9 -18.93 3.63 3.25
CA CYS A 9 -17.94 4.59 2.76
C CYS A 9 -18.50 6.02 2.78
N TYR A 10 -19.74 6.23 2.34
CA TYR A 10 -20.38 7.54 2.35
C TYR A 10 -20.50 8.14 3.76
N ARG A 11 -20.71 7.30 4.79
CA ARG A 11 -20.72 7.73 6.21
C ARG A 11 -19.32 7.87 6.81
N LEU A 12 -18.37 7.03 6.40
CA LEU A 12 -17.01 6.99 6.93
C LEU A 12 -16.12 8.12 6.39
N PHE A 13 -16.37 8.56 5.16
CA PHE A 13 -15.81 9.79 4.61
C PHE A 13 -16.52 11.02 5.21
N GLY A 14 -16.33 11.21 6.51
CA GLY A 14 -16.69 12.44 7.23
C GLY A 14 -15.90 13.65 6.73
N TYR A 15 -16.37 14.85 7.12
CA TYR A 15 -15.89 16.15 6.65
C TYR A 15 -14.35 16.36 6.72
N SER A 16 -13.65 15.70 7.65
CA SER A 16 -12.23 15.90 7.92
C SER A 16 -11.27 15.19 6.95
N VAL A 17 -11.59 13.98 6.49
CA VAL A 17 -10.75 13.20 5.55
C VAL A 17 -10.82 13.82 4.14
N PHE A 18 -11.93 14.49 3.84
CA PHE A 18 -12.21 15.15 2.57
C PHE A 18 -11.28 16.35 2.27
N GLN A 19 -10.88 17.12 3.28
CA GLN A 19 -9.97 18.26 3.07
C GLN A 19 -8.56 17.82 2.65
N LYS A 20 -8.11 16.63 3.07
CA LYS A 20 -6.75 16.13 2.78
C LYS A 20 -6.62 15.49 1.39
N LEU A 21 -7.68 14.88 0.86
CA LEU A 21 -7.71 14.26 -0.48
C LEU A 21 -8.18 15.24 -1.59
N TYR A 22 -8.31 16.51 -1.26
CA TYR A 22 -8.88 17.53 -2.13
C TYR A 22 -7.96 17.86 -3.32
N GLN A 23 -8.36 17.43 -4.51
CA GLN A 23 -7.78 17.93 -5.75
C GLN A 23 -8.68 18.99 -6.41
N PRO A 24 -8.19 20.21 -6.70
CA PRO A 24 -8.98 21.27 -7.29
C PRO A 24 -9.47 20.94 -8.71
N LYS A 25 -8.73 20.11 -9.46
CA LYS A 25 -9.10 19.66 -10.81
C LYS A 25 -10.35 18.78 -10.81
N VAL A 26 -10.43 17.80 -9.92
CA VAL A 26 -11.58 16.87 -9.80
C VAL A 26 -12.89 17.62 -9.52
N LYS A 27 -12.83 18.65 -8.67
CA LYS A 27 -13.98 19.52 -8.38
C LYS A 27 -14.50 20.25 -9.61
N GLU A 28 -13.59 20.75 -10.44
CA GLU A 28 -13.95 21.48 -11.66
C GLU A 28 -14.60 20.54 -12.69
N HIS A 29 -14.03 19.35 -12.90
CA HIS A 29 -14.61 18.34 -13.78
C HIS A 29 -16.01 17.89 -13.32
N LEU A 30 -16.21 17.65 -12.02
CA LEU A 30 -17.52 17.28 -11.48
C LEU A 30 -18.54 18.41 -11.61
N ARG A 31 -18.12 19.68 -11.46
CA ARG A 31 -19.00 20.84 -11.70
C ARG A 31 -19.49 20.88 -13.14
N ILE A 32 -18.60 20.56 -14.08
CA ILE A 32 -18.89 20.55 -15.51
C ILE A 32 -19.83 19.39 -15.88
N LEU A 33 -19.68 18.22 -15.26
CA LEU A 33 -20.48 17.02 -15.56
C LEU A 33 -21.83 16.96 -14.82
N HIS A 34 -21.93 17.52 -13.61
CA HIS A 34 -23.14 17.48 -12.77
C HIS A 34 -23.56 18.88 -12.28
N PRO A 35 -24.03 19.77 -13.17
CA PRO A 35 -24.38 21.15 -12.82
C PRO A 35 -25.61 21.28 -11.90
N THR A 36 -26.39 20.20 -11.69
CA THR A 36 -27.61 20.21 -10.86
C THR A 36 -27.40 19.77 -9.41
N MET A 37 -26.30 19.09 -9.10
CA MET A 37 -26.05 18.61 -7.73
C MET A 37 -25.35 19.69 -6.90
N GLU A 38 -25.63 19.75 -5.59
CA GLU A 38 -24.87 20.61 -4.72
C GLU A 38 -23.39 20.21 -4.72
N LYS A 39 -22.50 21.21 -4.77
CA LYS A 39 -21.05 21.02 -4.97
C LYS A 39 -20.44 20.02 -4.00
N GLN A 40 -20.91 20.01 -2.76
CA GLN A 40 -20.42 19.11 -1.71
C GLN A 40 -20.99 17.70 -1.84
N GLU A 41 -22.22 17.57 -2.31
CA GLU A 41 -22.89 16.29 -2.50
C GLU A 41 -22.29 15.52 -3.67
N ALA A 42 -22.08 16.17 -4.82
CA ALA A 42 -21.47 15.55 -6.00
C ALA A 42 -20.05 15.02 -5.71
N LEU A 43 -19.26 15.78 -4.95
CA LEU A 43 -17.92 15.36 -4.55
C LEU A 43 -17.95 14.17 -3.57
N ARG A 44 -18.87 14.16 -2.60
CA ARG A 44 -19.04 13.04 -1.67
C ARG A 44 -19.47 11.77 -2.40
N THR A 45 -20.46 11.87 -3.29
CA THR A 45 -20.92 10.75 -4.10
C THR A 45 -19.79 10.18 -4.95
N TYR A 46 -18.95 11.05 -5.55
CA TYR A 46 -17.81 10.62 -6.34
C TYR A 46 -16.77 9.86 -5.51
N TYR A 47 -16.27 10.44 -4.41
CA TYR A 47 -15.26 9.79 -3.59
C TYR A 47 -15.79 8.54 -2.89
N ALA A 48 -17.03 8.54 -2.40
CA ALA A 48 -17.66 7.37 -1.80
C ALA A 48 -17.78 6.21 -2.80
N ARG A 49 -18.14 6.51 -4.06
CA ARG A 49 -18.19 5.50 -5.13
C ARG A 49 -16.79 5.02 -5.51
N LYS A 50 -15.83 5.94 -5.61
CA LYS A 50 -14.42 5.65 -5.90
C LYS A 50 -13.84 4.67 -4.87
N THR A 51 -14.09 4.92 -3.59
CA THR A 51 -13.57 4.10 -2.49
C THR A 51 -14.33 2.79 -2.34
N ALA A 52 -15.66 2.79 -2.54
CA ALA A 52 -16.47 1.58 -2.45
C ALA A 52 -16.11 0.53 -3.52
N ASP A 53 -15.65 0.96 -4.70
CA ASP A 53 -15.18 0.05 -5.75
C ASP A 53 -13.79 -0.52 -5.45
N LEU A 54 -12.93 0.20 -4.72
CA LEU A 54 -11.52 -0.19 -4.46
C LEU A 54 -11.32 -0.93 -3.13
N LEU A 55 -12.18 -0.67 -2.13
CA LEU A 55 -12.11 -1.27 -0.79
C LEU A 55 -12.16 -2.82 -0.80
N PRO A 56 -13.00 -3.50 -1.61
CA PRO A 56 -13.05 -4.96 -1.62
C PRO A 56 -11.75 -5.59 -2.11
N VAL A 57 -11.06 -4.94 -3.07
CA VAL A 57 -9.79 -5.42 -3.62
C VAL A 57 -8.70 -5.39 -2.54
N LEU A 58 -8.66 -4.31 -1.76
CA LEU A 58 -7.72 -4.15 -0.65
C LEU A 58 -8.00 -5.16 0.48
N LEU A 59 -9.27 -5.37 0.84
CA LEU A 59 -9.65 -6.33 1.88
C LEU A 59 -9.30 -7.77 1.51
N VAL A 60 -9.55 -8.18 0.27
CA VAL A 60 -9.17 -9.53 -0.21
C VAL A 60 -7.66 -9.71 -0.16
N GLY A 61 -6.88 -8.69 -0.56
CA GLY A 61 -5.42 -8.73 -0.47
C GLY A 61 -4.90 -8.86 0.97
N ILE A 62 -5.48 -8.11 1.90
CA ILE A 62 -5.11 -8.16 3.32
C ILE A 62 -5.49 -9.51 3.94
N CYS A 63 -6.69 -10.04 3.66
CA CYS A 63 -7.10 -11.35 4.15
C CYS A 63 -6.18 -12.47 3.65
N PHE A 64 -5.73 -12.39 2.39
CA PHE A 64 -4.77 -13.33 1.84
C PHE A 64 -3.42 -13.26 2.57
N LEU A 65 -2.91 -12.06 2.86
CA LEU A 65 -1.68 -11.86 3.62
C LEU A 65 -1.78 -12.35 5.08
N LEU A 66 -2.92 -12.11 5.73
CA LEU A 66 -3.18 -12.58 7.10
C LEU A 66 -3.28 -14.11 7.17
N LEU A 67 -3.85 -14.76 6.16
CA LEU A 67 -3.88 -16.22 6.06
C LEU A 67 -2.47 -16.81 5.90
N LEU A 68 -1.55 -16.09 5.26
CA LEU A 68 -0.15 -16.49 5.15
C LEU A 68 0.63 -16.27 6.46
N TYR A 69 0.25 -15.29 7.27
CA TYR A 69 0.93 -14.93 8.52
C TYR A 69 0.40 -15.69 9.75
N GLY A 70 -0.82 -16.22 9.69
CA GLY A 70 -1.53 -16.80 10.83
C GLY A 70 -1.11 -18.22 11.22
N LYS A 71 0.11 -18.39 11.75
CA LYS A 71 0.49 -19.52 12.60
C LYS A 71 1.33 -19.05 13.78
N GLU A 72 0.69 -18.46 14.79
CA GLU A 72 1.28 -18.42 16.12
C GLU A 72 0.20 -18.30 17.21
N LYS A 73 0.42 -19.05 18.29
CA LYS A 73 -0.57 -19.57 19.24
C LYS A 73 -0.52 -18.72 20.52
N THR A 74 -1.66 -18.23 20.99
CA THR A 74 -1.75 -17.45 22.25
C THR A 74 -2.21 -18.37 23.38
N GLU A 75 -1.40 -18.51 24.43
CA GLU A 75 -1.77 -19.24 25.66
C GLU A 75 -2.49 -18.33 26.67
N SER A 76 -3.45 -18.92 27.39
CA SER A 76 -4.31 -18.27 28.38
C SER A 76 -3.71 -18.30 29.79
N VAL A 77 -3.78 -17.18 30.51
CA VAL A 77 -3.12 -16.90 31.82
C VAL A 77 -3.82 -17.53 33.04
N LEU A 78 -4.99 -18.14 32.88
CA LEU A 78 -5.76 -18.76 33.98
C LEU A 78 -5.79 -20.28 33.83
N GLN A 79 -5.08 -21.01 34.70
CA GLN A 79 -5.23 -22.46 34.82
C GLN A 79 -6.33 -22.77 35.85
N ASN A 80 -7.33 -23.54 35.42
CA ASN A 80 -8.38 -24.15 36.26
C ASN A 80 -9.24 -23.20 37.13
N GLY A 81 -9.24 -21.88 36.89
CA GLY A 81 -10.18 -20.93 37.51
C GLY A 81 -9.90 -20.52 38.96
N TYR A 82 -8.84 -21.05 39.59
CA TYR A 82 -8.48 -20.74 40.99
C TYR A 82 -6.96 -20.58 41.23
N GLU A 83 -6.13 -20.74 40.20
CA GLU A 83 -4.68 -20.66 40.33
C GLU A 83 -4.13 -19.44 39.61
N LEU A 84 -3.52 -18.53 40.38
CA LEU A 84 -2.77 -17.39 39.88
C LEU A 84 -1.29 -17.67 40.12
N ARG A 85 -0.52 -17.84 39.04
CA ARG A 85 0.93 -17.89 39.18
C ARG A 85 1.44 -16.51 39.60
N ARG A 86 2.20 -16.45 40.70
CA ARG A 86 2.96 -15.24 41.05
C ARG A 86 3.94 -14.95 39.90
N GLY A 87 4.21 -13.67 39.66
CA GLY A 87 5.21 -13.22 38.69
C GLY A 87 6.60 -13.82 38.96
N GLN A 88 7.51 -13.65 38.01
CA GLN A 88 8.88 -14.13 38.18
C GLN A 88 9.58 -13.38 39.34
N TYR A 89 10.71 -13.94 39.79
CA TYR A 89 11.50 -13.37 40.88
C TYR A 89 11.89 -11.91 40.57
N LEU A 90 12.02 -11.06 41.59
CA LEU A 90 12.41 -9.63 41.47
C LEU A 90 11.37 -8.67 40.84
N GLU A 91 10.17 -9.14 40.46
CA GLU A 91 9.09 -8.25 40.00
C GLU A 91 8.52 -7.36 41.12
N ASP A 92 8.21 -6.11 40.79
CA ASP A 92 7.42 -5.20 41.62
C ASP A 92 6.04 -5.80 41.94
N PRO A 93 5.42 -5.46 43.09
CA PRO A 93 4.10 -5.97 43.47
C PRO A 93 3.09 -5.76 42.34
N ARG A 94 2.55 -6.86 41.80
CA ARG A 94 1.65 -6.82 40.64
C ARG A 94 0.20 -6.64 41.10
N GLU A 95 -0.47 -5.61 40.59
CA GLU A 95 -1.91 -5.44 40.78
C GLU A 95 -2.70 -6.41 39.90
N VAL A 96 -3.46 -7.31 40.51
CA VAL A 96 -4.33 -8.27 39.82
C VAL A 96 -5.79 -7.91 40.09
N ALA A 97 -6.54 -7.63 39.02
CA ALA A 97 -7.98 -7.40 39.10
C ALA A 97 -8.71 -8.76 39.07
N LEU A 98 -9.32 -9.14 40.19
CA LEU A 98 -10.08 -10.36 40.37
C LEU A 98 -11.57 -10.04 40.38
N VAL A 99 -12.35 -10.81 39.63
CA VAL A 99 -13.82 -10.78 39.68
C VAL A 99 -14.26 -11.99 40.48
N ILE A 100 -14.72 -11.75 41.71
CA ILE A 100 -15.20 -12.82 42.59
C ILE A 100 -16.72 -12.86 42.46
N SER A 101 -17.26 -13.99 41.99
CA SER A 101 -18.70 -14.21 41.82
C SER A 101 -19.17 -15.34 42.72
N ASN A 102 -20.20 -15.06 43.54
CA ASN A 102 -20.90 -16.06 44.36
C ASN A 102 -22.27 -16.42 43.73
N GLY A 103 -22.41 -16.28 42.41
CA GLY A 103 -23.66 -16.60 41.69
C GLY A 103 -24.86 -15.68 41.97
N ARG A 104 -24.74 -14.68 42.87
CA ARG A 104 -25.76 -13.63 43.12
C ARG A 104 -25.24 -12.20 42.93
N GLU A 105 -23.95 -11.97 43.16
CA GLU A 105 -23.28 -10.68 42.98
C GLU A 105 -21.85 -10.91 42.47
N GLU A 106 -21.37 -10.00 41.62
CA GLU A 106 -19.99 -9.94 41.15
C GLU A 106 -19.29 -8.75 41.79
N LYS A 107 -18.11 -8.98 42.37
CA LYS A 107 -17.29 -7.92 42.98
C LYS A 107 -15.91 -7.89 42.37
N ASN A 108 -15.52 -6.72 41.86
CA ASN A 108 -14.20 -6.45 41.33
C ASN A 108 -13.27 -6.06 42.49
N LEU A 109 -12.18 -6.79 42.66
CA LEU A 109 -11.14 -6.54 43.65
C LEU A 109 -9.80 -6.39 42.94
N VAL A 110 -9.14 -5.25 43.11
CA VAL A 110 -7.73 -5.09 42.71
C VAL A 110 -6.85 -5.48 43.89
N TYR A 111 -6.04 -6.52 43.74
CA TYR A 111 -5.17 -7.05 44.79
C TYR A 111 -3.70 -6.96 44.37
N ALA A 112 -2.89 -6.28 45.17
CA ALA A 112 -1.44 -6.18 44.97
C ALA A 112 -0.75 -7.44 45.51
N LEU A 113 -0.41 -8.36 44.60
CA LEU A 113 0.25 -9.62 44.93
C LEU A 113 1.73 -9.37 45.22
N GLN A 114 2.13 -9.51 46.49
CA GLN A 114 3.52 -9.32 46.92
C GLN A 114 4.43 -10.45 46.41
N SER A 115 5.70 -10.12 46.12
CA SER A 115 6.73 -11.08 45.71
C SER A 115 7.13 -12.00 46.88
N ARG A 116 7.61 -13.22 46.57
CA ARG A 116 8.05 -14.20 47.57
C ARG A 116 9.40 -13.79 48.19
N GLN A 117 9.49 -13.77 49.52
CA GLN A 117 10.78 -13.69 50.23
C GLN A 117 11.32 -15.10 50.50
N PHE A 118 12.60 -15.32 50.15
CA PHE A 118 13.31 -16.58 50.42
C PHE A 118 13.98 -16.55 51.79
N THR A 119 14.11 -17.73 52.40
CA THR A 119 14.93 -17.91 53.59
C THR A 119 16.42 -18.01 53.23
N LYS A 120 17.32 -17.69 54.18
CA LYS A 120 18.78 -17.78 53.97
C LYS A 120 19.26 -19.17 53.57
N GLN A 121 18.59 -20.22 54.07
CA GLN A 121 18.89 -21.61 53.72
C GLN A 121 18.49 -21.93 52.26
N GLU A 122 17.27 -21.54 51.85
CA GLU A 122 16.82 -21.71 50.45
C GLU A 122 17.70 -20.96 49.45
N LEU A 123 18.18 -19.75 49.79
CA LEU A 123 19.11 -18.99 48.94
C LEU A 123 20.46 -19.70 48.80
N THR A 124 20.96 -20.33 49.86
CA THR A 124 22.22 -21.07 49.81
C THR A 124 22.10 -22.29 48.90
N GLU A 125 21.01 -23.05 49.02
CA GLU A 125 20.72 -24.20 48.16
C GLU A 125 20.55 -23.77 46.69
N LYS A 126 19.82 -22.68 46.45
CA LYS A 126 19.62 -22.14 45.10
C LYS A 126 20.91 -21.60 44.48
N ARG A 127 21.81 -21.02 45.28
CA ARG A 127 23.14 -20.60 44.83
C ARG A 127 23.97 -21.80 44.39
N GLU A 128 24.01 -22.87 45.18
CA GLU A 128 24.77 -24.06 44.81
C GLU A 128 24.21 -24.72 43.55
N GLN A 129 22.89 -24.72 43.37
CA GLN A 129 22.25 -25.15 42.12
C GLN A 129 22.65 -24.25 40.94
N LEU A 130 22.67 -22.93 41.14
CA LEU A 130 23.06 -21.97 40.10
C LEU A 130 24.54 -22.12 39.71
N ILE A 131 25.44 -22.28 40.68
CA ILE A 131 26.88 -22.47 40.41
C ILE A 131 27.11 -23.76 39.61
N LYS A 132 26.41 -24.85 39.95
CA LYS A 132 26.45 -26.08 39.15
C LYS A 132 25.84 -25.87 37.77
N ALA A 133 24.79 -25.06 37.67
CA ALA A 133 24.18 -24.74 36.38
C ALA A 133 25.09 -23.87 35.51
N PHE A 134 25.92 -22.99 36.10
CA PHE A 134 26.89 -22.17 35.37
C PHE A 134 27.84 -22.97 34.50
N GLU A 135 28.17 -24.21 34.89
CA GLU A 135 28.98 -25.11 34.06
C GLU A 135 28.37 -25.42 32.68
N THR A 136 27.06 -25.23 32.53
CA THR A 136 26.33 -25.52 31.28
C THR A 136 25.64 -24.28 30.69
N ILE A 137 24.98 -23.45 31.52
CA ILE A 137 24.13 -22.35 31.03
C ILE A 137 24.92 -21.18 30.43
N LEU A 138 26.18 -20.98 30.85
CA LEU A 138 27.02 -19.87 30.40
C LEU A 138 27.69 -20.15 29.05
N LEU A 139 27.84 -21.42 28.67
CA LEU A 139 28.62 -21.83 27.49
C LEU A 139 28.00 -21.35 26.17
N GLY A 140 26.70 -21.02 26.14
CA GLY A 140 26.03 -20.62 24.91
C GLY A 140 26.14 -21.72 23.84
N ASN A 141 26.74 -21.40 22.69
CA ASN A 141 27.03 -22.35 21.62
C ASN A 141 28.39 -23.07 21.76
N ASN A 142 29.17 -22.73 22.79
CA ASN A 142 30.51 -23.29 23.00
C ASN A 142 30.45 -24.67 23.67
N THR A 143 31.47 -25.48 23.45
CA THR A 143 31.53 -26.85 23.99
C THR A 143 32.04 -26.91 25.42
N SER A 144 32.93 -25.99 25.81
CA SER A 144 33.49 -25.90 27.16
C SER A 144 34.18 -24.56 27.38
N PHE A 145 34.40 -24.16 28.63
CA PHE A 145 35.19 -22.97 28.95
C PHE A 145 36.66 -23.09 28.54
N ALA A 146 37.16 -24.31 28.29
CA ALA A 146 38.51 -24.54 27.79
C ALA A 146 38.64 -24.27 26.28
N HIS A 147 37.53 -24.07 25.56
CA HIS A 147 37.51 -23.79 24.13
C HIS A 147 36.29 -22.95 23.75
N VAL A 148 36.44 -21.63 23.88
CA VAL A 148 35.42 -20.63 23.56
C VAL A 148 35.79 -19.89 22.29
N THR A 149 34.88 -19.84 21.32
CA THR A 149 35.07 -19.12 20.05
C THR A 149 33.89 -18.23 19.72
N GLU A 150 32.73 -18.47 20.32
CA GLU A 150 31.50 -17.71 20.15
C GLU A 150 31.10 -17.05 21.48
N ASP A 151 30.16 -16.11 21.42
CA ASP A 151 29.68 -15.36 22.59
C ASP A 151 29.21 -16.28 23.73
N LEU A 152 29.54 -15.88 24.97
CA LEU A 152 29.06 -16.52 26.19
C LEU A 152 27.66 -15.98 26.53
N ASN A 153 26.83 -16.83 27.13
CA ASN A 153 25.50 -16.43 27.55
C ASN A 153 25.53 -15.82 28.95
N LEU A 154 26.02 -14.58 29.09
CA LEU A 154 26.15 -13.88 30.37
C LEU A 154 24.93 -13.01 30.67
N GLN A 155 23.87 -13.62 31.18
CA GLN A 155 22.64 -12.92 31.55
C GLN A 155 22.73 -12.31 32.95
N LYS A 156 21.99 -11.22 33.15
CA LYS A 156 21.83 -10.59 34.47
C LYS A 156 20.85 -11.34 35.36
N GLU A 157 19.98 -12.15 34.78
CA GLU A 157 18.96 -12.94 35.48
C GLU A 157 18.79 -14.27 34.73
N TYR A 158 18.65 -15.38 35.45
CA TYR A 158 18.42 -16.71 34.84
C TYR A 158 17.10 -17.29 35.32
N GLU A 159 16.33 -17.85 34.38
CA GLU A 159 15.03 -18.43 34.68
C GLU A 159 15.15 -19.55 35.73
N GLY A 160 14.33 -19.47 36.78
CA GLY A 160 14.35 -20.44 37.89
C GLY A 160 15.28 -20.09 39.06
N TYR A 161 16.05 -19.01 38.96
CA TYR A 161 16.99 -18.57 40.00
C TYR A 161 16.70 -17.15 40.51
N PRO A 162 16.67 -16.92 41.83
CA PRO A 162 16.30 -15.64 42.41
C PRO A 162 17.51 -14.70 42.61
N PHE A 163 18.45 -14.64 41.66
CA PHE A 163 19.66 -13.83 41.79
C PHE A 163 19.80 -12.87 40.61
N ARG A 164 20.19 -11.63 40.91
CA ARG A 164 20.70 -10.70 39.91
C ARG A 164 22.21 -10.84 39.84
N ILE A 165 22.75 -10.99 38.64
CA ILE A 165 24.17 -11.26 38.41
C ILE A 165 24.76 -10.11 37.62
N ASP A 166 25.85 -9.56 38.12
CA ASP A 166 26.70 -8.65 37.37
C ASP A 166 28.03 -9.36 37.07
N TRP A 167 28.56 -9.17 35.85
CA TRP A 167 29.73 -9.88 35.34
C TRP A 167 30.92 -8.95 35.23
N GLU A 168 32.07 -9.38 35.75
CA GLU A 168 33.35 -8.69 35.65
C GLU A 168 34.36 -9.56 34.91
N SER A 169 35.14 -8.96 34.02
CA SER A 169 36.16 -9.62 33.19
C SER A 169 37.53 -9.02 33.49
N ASP A 170 38.56 -9.85 33.59
CA ASP A 170 39.94 -9.35 33.72
C ASP A 170 40.51 -8.83 32.39
N ASP A 171 39.87 -9.14 31.26
CA ASP A 171 40.18 -8.64 29.94
C ASP A 171 38.92 -8.32 29.11
N TYR A 172 38.39 -7.12 29.32
CA TYR A 172 37.24 -6.57 28.57
C TYR A 172 37.48 -6.42 27.06
N THR A 173 38.71 -6.57 26.57
CA THR A 173 38.97 -6.53 25.12
C THR A 173 38.61 -7.83 24.43
N LEU A 174 38.60 -8.94 25.17
CA LEU A 174 38.27 -10.27 24.68
C LEU A 174 36.89 -10.74 25.10
N ILE A 175 36.48 -10.49 26.35
CA ILE A 175 35.16 -10.86 26.86
C ILE A 175 34.56 -9.66 27.60
N ASP A 176 33.46 -9.11 27.09
CA ASP A 176 32.73 -8.02 27.75
C ASP A 176 31.75 -8.57 28.81
N SER A 177 31.28 -7.68 29.68
CA SER A 177 30.30 -7.90 30.76
C SER A 177 28.93 -8.43 30.30
N ASP A 178 28.63 -8.37 29.01
CA ASP A 178 27.41 -8.94 28.41
C ASP A 178 27.64 -10.33 27.78
N GLY A 179 28.89 -10.81 27.77
CA GLY A 179 29.27 -12.10 27.22
C GLY A 179 29.74 -12.08 25.78
N SER A 180 29.81 -10.91 25.13
CA SER A 180 30.35 -10.78 23.78
C SER A 180 31.84 -11.16 23.75
N VAL A 181 32.23 -12.05 22.83
CA VAL A 181 33.60 -12.55 22.69
C VAL A 181 34.22 -12.04 21.39
N ASN A 182 35.26 -11.21 21.51
CA ASN A 182 35.95 -10.67 20.33
C ASN A 182 37.17 -11.52 19.95
N THR A 183 37.12 -12.13 18.77
CA THR A 183 38.19 -13.01 18.25
C THR A 183 38.87 -12.47 16.98
N GLU A 184 38.49 -11.28 16.49
CA GLU A 184 38.93 -10.76 15.18
C GLU A 184 40.45 -10.50 15.11
N GLU A 185 41.04 -10.01 16.19
CA GLU A 185 42.49 -9.71 16.26
C GLU A 185 43.30 -10.82 16.94
N LEU A 186 42.64 -11.89 17.39
CA LEU A 186 43.26 -12.96 18.15
C LEU A 186 44.02 -13.91 17.21
N LYS A 187 45.32 -14.06 17.42
CA LYS A 187 46.17 -14.98 16.63
C LYS A 187 46.48 -16.29 17.34
N GLU A 188 46.50 -16.26 18.67
CA GLU A 188 46.81 -17.40 19.53
C GLU A 188 45.80 -17.45 20.69
N PRO A 189 45.50 -18.64 21.25
CA PRO A 189 44.52 -18.77 22.32
C PRO A 189 44.93 -18.01 23.58
N LYS A 190 43.98 -17.33 24.24
CA LYS A 190 44.23 -16.55 25.46
C LYS A 190 43.22 -16.90 26.56
N ALA A 191 43.71 -17.01 27.79
CA ALA A 191 42.88 -17.25 28.97
C ALA A 191 42.42 -15.92 29.59
N VAL A 192 41.15 -15.86 29.98
CA VAL A 192 40.43 -14.72 30.58
C VAL A 192 39.73 -15.22 31.86
N LEU A 193 39.83 -14.47 32.96
CA LEU A 193 39.12 -14.73 34.21
C LEU A 193 37.82 -13.94 34.24
N LEU A 194 36.70 -14.65 34.38
CA LEU A 194 35.37 -14.08 34.44
C LEU A 194 34.78 -14.28 35.84
N THR A 195 34.27 -13.21 36.45
CA THR A 195 33.70 -13.22 37.82
C THR A 195 32.22 -12.88 37.80
N ALA A 196 31.38 -13.75 38.36
CA ALA A 196 29.95 -13.54 38.57
C ALA A 196 29.69 -12.99 39.98
N ILE A 197 29.10 -11.80 40.06
CA ILE A 197 28.66 -11.15 41.30
C ILE A 197 27.14 -11.36 41.43
N MET A 198 26.73 -12.34 42.22
CA MET A 198 25.33 -12.67 42.50
C MET A 198 24.82 -11.86 43.69
N SER A 199 23.72 -11.12 43.49
CA SER A 199 23.03 -10.36 44.54
C SER A 199 21.57 -10.78 44.68
N CYS A 200 21.10 -10.90 45.93
CA CYS A 200 19.68 -11.08 46.26
C CYS A 200 19.42 -10.55 47.67
N GLN A 201 18.43 -9.66 47.82
CA GLN A 201 18.11 -8.98 49.08
C GLN A 201 19.36 -8.24 49.63
N GLU A 202 19.80 -8.55 50.85
CA GLU A 202 20.99 -7.94 51.49
C GLU A 202 22.26 -8.80 51.33
N GLN A 203 22.24 -9.83 50.48
CA GLN A 203 23.34 -10.77 50.32
C GLN A 203 23.99 -10.66 48.94
N ILE A 204 25.33 -10.72 48.94
CA ILE A 204 26.18 -10.66 47.75
C ILE A 204 27.17 -11.83 47.80
N TRP A 205 27.39 -12.48 46.66
CA TRP A 205 28.33 -13.59 46.50
C TRP A 205 29.11 -13.46 45.19
N GLU A 206 30.35 -13.91 45.21
CA GLU A 206 31.22 -13.89 44.03
C GLU A 206 31.63 -15.33 43.66
N HIS A 207 31.77 -15.59 42.36
CA HIS A 207 32.31 -16.84 41.84
C HIS A 207 33.06 -16.59 40.53
N SER A 208 34.28 -17.14 40.40
CA SER A 208 35.15 -16.86 39.24
C SER A 208 35.43 -18.12 38.41
N PHE A 209 35.53 -17.94 37.09
CA PHE A 209 35.75 -18.95 36.08
C PHE A 209 36.95 -18.58 35.22
N SER A 210 37.73 -19.57 34.78
CA SER A 210 38.76 -19.37 33.75
C SER A 210 38.23 -19.82 32.40
N VAL A 211 38.30 -18.93 31.41
CA VAL A 211 37.79 -19.12 30.05
C VAL A 211 38.94 -19.00 29.05
N MET A 212 39.09 -19.95 28.15
CA MET A 212 40.12 -19.94 27.10
C MET A 212 39.50 -19.65 25.74
N VAL A 213 39.80 -18.47 25.20
CA VAL A 213 39.27 -17.96 23.93
C VAL A 213 40.19 -18.35 22.78
N TYR A 214 39.62 -18.87 21.70
CA TYR A 214 40.30 -19.28 20.46
C TYR A 214 39.86 -18.39 19.28
N PRO A 215 40.72 -18.22 18.25
CA PRO A 215 40.35 -17.51 17.03
C PRO A 215 39.22 -18.22 16.28
N TYR A 216 38.12 -17.51 16.01
CA TYR A 216 36.94 -18.06 15.35
C TYR A 216 37.11 -18.10 13.83
N VAL A 217 36.89 -19.27 13.24
CA VAL A 217 36.64 -19.44 11.80
C VAL A 217 35.27 -20.08 11.66
N SER A 218 34.32 -19.37 11.04
CA SER A 218 32.92 -19.79 10.95
C SER A 218 32.77 -21.19 10.33
N LYS A 219 32.02 -22.07 11.02
CA LYS A 219 31.63 -23.40 10.51
C LYS A 219 30.78 -23.28 9.24
N GLU A 220 29.95 -22.25 9.12
CA GLU A 220 29.17 -21.97 7.92
C GLU A 220 30.08 -21.64 6.74
N LYS A 221 31.12 -20.84 6.96
CA LYS A 221 32.10 -20.49 5.92
C LYS A 221 32.90 -21.70 5.45
N GLN A 222 33.24 -22.60 6.37
CA GLN A 222 33.95 -23.85 6.07
C GLN A 222 33.05 -24.87 5.37
N GLN A 223 31.76 -24.96 5.74
CA GLN A 223 30.79 -25.81 5.05
C GLN A 223 30.42 -25.26 3.67
N GLU A 224 30.28 -23.95 3.54
CA GLU A 224 30.02 -23.25 2.29
C GLU A 224 31.18 -23.46 1.31
N GLU A 225 32.44 -23.24 1.71
CA GLU A 225 33.60 -23.52 0.86
C GLU A 225 33.63 -24.97 0.38
N VAL A 226 33.40 -25.95 1.27
CA VAL A 226 33.38 -27.37 0.90
C VAL A 226 32.19 -27.73 0.00
N LEU A 227 31.00 -27.19 0.24
CA LEU A 227 29.84 -27.42 -0.61
C LEU A 227 30.06 -26.81 -2.00
N THR A 228 30.65 -25.62 -2.06
CA THR A 228 30.92 -24.89 -3.29
C THR A 228 31.94 -25.64 -4.13
N ASP A 229 33.02 -26.15 -3.53
CA ASP A 229 34.02 -26.98 -4.19
C ASP A 229 33.41 -28.27 -4.76
N ILE A 230 32.53 -28.95 -4.02
CA ILE A 230 31.86 -30.17 -4.48
C ILE A 230 30.89 -29.88 -5.64
N LEU A 231 30.14 -28.78 -5.57
CA LEU A 231 29.24 -28.37 -6.65
C LEU A 231 30.02 -27.96 -7.90
N GLN A 232 31.16 -27.29 -7.73
CA GLN A 232 32.02 -26.87 -8.83
C GLN A 232 32.72 -28.05 -9.50
N ASP A 233 33.23 -29.02 -8.73
CA ASP A 233 33.76 -30.28 -9.27
C ASP A 233 32.67 -31.11 -9.97
N ALA A 234 31.45 -31.13 -9.45
CA ALA A 234 30.32 -31.79 -10.11
C ALA A 234 29.91 -31.10 -11.42
N ASP A 235 30.01 -29.77 -11.49
CA ASP A 235 29.75 -28.97 -12.69
C ASP A 235 30.85 -29.16 -13.74
N GLU A 236 32.13 -29.15 -13.34
CA GLU A 236 33.26 -29.41 -14.23
C GLU A 236 33.20 -30.80 -14.86
N LYS A 237 32.78 -31.81 -14.10
CA LYS A 237 32.64 -33.20 -14.59
C LYS A 237 31.45 -33.42 -15.51
N GLN A 238 30.39 -32.62 -15.38
CA GLN A 238 29.14 -32.73 -16.15
C GLN A 238 28.99 -31.62 -17.20
N LYS A 239 30.06 -30.87 -17.48
CA LYS A 239 30.07 -29.66 -18.32
C LYS A 239 29.58 -29.87 -19.76
N THR A 240 29.63 -31.10 -20.26
CA THR A 240 29.17 -31.47 -21.61
C THR A 240 27.76 -32.06 -21.64
N GLU A 241 27.13 -32.25 -20.48
CA GLU A 241 25.77 -32.77 -20.36
C GLU A 241 24.75 -31.62 -20.33
N GLU A 242 23.60 -31.80 -20.96
CA GLU A 242 22.53 -30.78 -21.01
C GLU A 242 21.86 -30.56 -19.64
N VAL A 243 22.01 -31.52 -18.70
CA VAL A 243 21.37 -31.51 -17.39
C VAL A 243 22.38 -31.93 -16.32
N MET A 244 22.71 -31.01 -15.41
CA MET A 244 23.56 -31.29 -14.24
C MET A 244 22.76 -32.06 -13.18
N GLN A 245 23.26 -33.24 -12.79
CA GLN A 245 22.74 -34.00 -11.66
C GLN A 245 23.40 -33.50 -10.37
N LEU A 246 22.58 -32.97 -9.45
CA LEU A 246 23.04 -32.54 -8.13
C LEU A 246 23.33 -33.77 -7.23
N PRO A 247 24.39 -33.72 -6.40
CA PRO A 247 24.77 -34.84 -5.56
C PRO A 247 23.70 -35.14 -4.51
N LYS A 248 23.27 -36.40 -4.42
CA LYS A 248 22.25 -36.85 -3.45
C LYS A 248 22.81 -36.97 -2.03
N GLU A 249 24.12 -37.11 -1.91
CA GLU A 249 24.84 -37.25 -0.65
C GLU A 249 26.08 -36.34 -0.63
N VAL A 250 26.28 -35.62 0.47
CA VAL A 250 27.48 -34.81 0.74
C VAL A 250 28.02 -35.25 2.10
N GLN A 251 29.28 -35.69 2.14
CA GLN A 251 29.93 -36.21 3.36
C GLN A 251 29.14 -37.31 4.12
N GLY A 252 28.43 -38.18 3.38
CA GLY A 252 27.64 -39.27 3.97
C GLY A 252 26.27 -38.88 4.51
N GLN A 253 25.82 -37.63 4.30
CA GLN A 253 24.48 -37.16 4.65
C GLN A 253 23.64 -36.91 3.39
N THR A 254 22.36 -37.30 3.42
CA THR A 254 21.41 -37.08 2.31
C THR A 254 21.01 -35.61 2.25
N VAL A 255 21.16 -34.98 1.09
CA VAL A 255 20.90 -33.53 0.92
C VAL A 255 19.64 -33.31 0.07
N SER A 256 18.77 -32.39 0.51
CA SER A 256 17.57 -31.97 -0.22
C SER A 256 17.73 -30.57 -0.79
N TYR A 257 17.46 -30.40 -2.08
CA TYR A 257 17.55 -29.11 -2.76
C TYR A 257 16.17 -28.48 -2.88
N HIS A 258 16.04 -27.26 -2.38
CA HIS A 258 14.87 -26.41 -2.59
C HIS A 258 15.33 -25.08 -3.15
N LEU A 259 14.63 -24.59 -4.17
CA LEU A 259 14.86 -23.23 -4.67
C LEU A 259 14.37 -22.25 -3.60
N SER A 260 15.23 -21.30 -3.22
CA SER A 260 14.85 -20.22 -2.32
C SER A 260 13.75 -19.41 -2.99
N ASP A 261 12.54 -19.50 -2.45
CA ASP A 261 11.42 -18.66 -2.87
C ASP A 261 11.76 -17.25 -2.36
N GLN A 262 12.30 -16.40 -3.23
CA GLN A 262 12.58 -15.00 -2.93
C GLN A 262 11.32 -14.41 -2.30
N ASN A 263 11.48 -13.68 -1.18
CA ASN A 263 10.48 -13.02 -0.32
C ASN A 263 9.23 -12.46 -1.05
N THR A 264 8.42 -13.34 -1.64
CA THR A 264 7.32 -12.99 -2.53
C THR A 264 6.20 -12.36 -1.71
N VAL A 265 6.07 -12.76 -0.45
CA VAL A 265 5.14 -12.18 0.53
C VAL A 265 5.53 -10.74 0.88
N LEU A 266 6.82 -10.45 1.05
CA LEU A 266 7.32 -9.12 1.42
C LEU A 266 7.25 -8.16 0.23
N ILE A 267 7.58 -8.65 -0.98
CA ILE A 267 7.39 -7.93 -2.24
C ILE A 267 5.90 -7.69 -2.50
N ALA A 268 5.03 -8.68 -2.30
CA ALA A 268 3.58 -8.53 -2.46
C ALA A 268 2.98 -7.54 -1.46
N PHE A 269 3.47 -7.51 -0.21
CA PHE A 269 3.06 -6.54 0.80
C PHE A 269 3.40 -5.10 0.39
N LEU A 270 4.53 -4.88 -0.28
CA LEU A 270 4.96 -3.57 -0.76
C LEU A 270 4.25 -3.16 -2.07
N PHE A 271 3.94 -4.13 -2.95
CA PHE A 271 3.27 -3.87 -4.23
C PHE A 271 1.76 -3.61 -4.10
N LEU A 272 1.06 -4.26 -3.17
CA LEU A 272 -0.38 -4.10 -3.00
C LEU A 272 -0.83 -2.64 -2.77
N PRO A 273 -0.24 -1.86 -1.83
CA PRO A 273 -0.59 -0.45 -1.64
C PRO A 273 -0.18 0.43 -2.84
N ALA A 274 0.93 0.10 -3.52
CA ALA A 274 1.36 0.83 -4.72
C ALA A 274 0.36 0.67 -5.88
N VAL A 275 -0.13 -0.56 -6.11
CA VAL A 275 -1.17 -0.85 -7.12
C VAL A 275 -2.48 -0.16 -6.76
N PHE A 276 -2.88 -0.17 -5.48
CA PHE A 276 -4.07 0.55 -5.03
C PHE A 276 -3.97 2.06 -5.31
N LEU A 277 -2.83 2.68 -4.99
CA LEU A 277 -2.60 4.10 -5.25
C LEU A 277 -2.65 4.42 -6.76
N LEU A 278 -2.08 3.55 -7.59
CA LEU A 278 -2.05 3.71 -9.04
C LEU A 278 -3.48 3.60 -9.64
N LEU A 279 -4.27 2.64 -9.19
CA LEU A 279 -5.69 2.50 -9.58
C LEU A 279 -6.53 3.69 -9.10
N PHE A 280 -6.25 4.21 -7.90
CA PHE A 280 -6.91 5.40 -7.38
C PHE A 280 -6.65 6.63 -8.27
N LEU A 281 -5.40 6.84 -8.70
CA LEU A 281 -5.04 7.93 -9.62
C LEU A 281 -5.59 7.72 -11.04
N ALA A 282 -5.61 6.48 -11.54
CA ALA A 282 -6.14 6.16 -12.86
C ALA A 282 -7.63 6.56 -13.00
N LYS A 283 -8.43 6.38 -11.93
CA LYS A 283 -9.84 6.78 -11.92
C LYS A 283 -10.08 8.29 -12.06
N ASP A 284 -9.10 9.12 -11.68
CA ASP A 284 -9.19 10.58 -11.88
C ASP A 284 -9.00 10.94 -13.36
N ARG A 285 -8.16 10.18 -14.09
CA ARG A 285 -8.00 10.35 -15.55
C ARG A 285 -9.27 10.01 -16.32
N ASP A 286 -10.06 9.05 -15.83
CA ASP A 286 -11.33 8.72 -16.49
C ASP A 286 -12.36 9.85 -16.35
N LEU A 287 -12.32 10.61 -15.24
CA LEU A 287 -13.14 11.81 -15.06
C LEU A 287 -12.73 12.94 -16.02
N GLU A 288 -11.42 13.11 -16.23
CA GLU A 288 -10.87 14.06 -17.20
C GLU A 288 -11.33 13.69 -18.63
N LYS A 289 -11.20 12.42 -19.03
CA LYS A 289 -11.69 11.92 -20.32
C LYS A 289 -13.18 12.15 -20.53
N GLU A 290 -14.01 11.91 -19.52
CA GLU A 290 -15.46 12.16 -19.62
C GLU A 290 -15.76 13.65 -19.79
N THR A 291 -14.99 14.53 -19.15
CA THR A 291 -15.13 15.98 -19.31
C THR A 291 -14.72 16.44 -20.71
N GLU A 292 -13.59 15.91 -21.21
CA GLU A 292 -13.12 16.17 -22.58
C GLU A 292 -14.13 15.67 -23.62
N LYS A 293 -14.72 14.49 -23.39
CA LYS A 293 -15.77 13.92 -24.24
C LYS A 293 -16.99 14.84 -24.28
N ARG A 294 -17.49 15.31 -23.13
CA ARG A 294 -18.59 16.30 -23.07
C ARG A 294 -18.25 17.56 -23.87
N SER A 295 -17.06 18.13 -23.64
CA SER A 295 -16.62 19.36 -24.34
C SER A 295 -16.60 19.17 -25.86
N ARG A 296 -16.04 18.04 -26.32
CA ARG A 296 -15.97 17.67 -27.74
C ARG A 296 -17.36 17.51 -28.35
N GLU A 297 -18.25 16.78 -27.69
CA GLU A 297 -19.63 16.55 -28.13
C GLU A 297 -20.41 17.87 -28.26
N LEU A 298 -20.24 18.81 -27.33
CA LEU A 298 -20.86 20.14 -27.42
C LEU A 298 -20.33 20.93 -28.62
N VAL A 299 -19.01 20.95 -28.85
CA VAL A 299 -18.42 21.64 -30.02
C VAL A 299 -18.92 21.04 -31.33
N LEU A 300 -19.04 19.71 -31.42
CA LEU A 300 -19.55 19.03 -32.61
C LEU A 300 -21.03 19.32 -32.88
N SER A 301 -21.84 19.52 -31.83
CA SER A 301 -23.25 19.87 -31.96
C SER A 301 -23.49 21.37 -32.26
N TYR A 302 -22.50 22.23 -32.07
CA TYR A 302 -22.65 23.68 -32.23
C TYR A 302 -23.14 24.13 -33.63
N PRO A 303 -22.61 23.64 -34.76
CA PRO A 303 -23.07 24.07 -36.09
C PRO A 303 -24.55 23.74 -36.33
N SER A 304 -24.97 22.53 -35.94
CA SER A 304 -26.37 22.09 -36.01
C SER A 304 -27.27 22.95 -35.11
N PHE A 305 -26.80 23.27 -33.90
CA PHE A 305 -27.50 24.15 -32.96
C PHE A 305 -27.71 25.55 -33.53
N VAL A 306 -26.66 26.23 -34.02
CA VAL A 306 -26.77 27.60 -34.55
C VAL A 306 -27.62 27.64 -35.82
N SER A 307 -27.49 26.64 -36.70
CA SER A 307 -28.31 26.55 -37.93
C SER A 307 -29.80 26.41 -37.61
N LYS A 308 -30.16 25.49 -36.70
CA LYS A 308 -31.55 25.34 -36.24
C LYS A 308 -32.07 26.59 -35.55
N PHE A 309 -31.27 27.19 -34.66
CA PHE A 309 -31.63 28.43 -33.99
C PHE A 309 -31.92 29.54 -35.00
N THR A 310 -31.05 29.72 -35.99
CA THR A 310 -31.18 30.75 -37.03
C THR A 310 -32.42 30.52 -37.90
N LEU A 311 -32.74 29.27 -38.22
CA LEU A 311 -33.94 28.91 -38.96
C LEU A 311 -35.22 29.26 -38.19
N LEU A 312 -35.29 28.86 -36.92
CA LEU A 312 -36.46 29.12 -36.07
C LEU A 312 -36.60 30.62 -35.72
N ALA A 313 -35.48 31.32 -35.50
CA ALA A 313 -35.47 32.77 -35.33
C ALA A 313 -35.89 33.50 -36.61
N GLY A 314 -35.45 33.03 -37.78
CA GLY A 314 -35.88 33.55 -39.08
C GLY A 314 -37.37 33.34 -39.37
N ALA A 315 -38.00 32.33 -38.76
CA ALA A 315 -39.44 32.10 -38.78
C ALA A 315 -40.23 33.00 -37.81
N GLY A 316 -39.54 33.90 -37.09
CA GLY A 316 -40.17 34.84 -36.15
C GLY A 316 -40.47 34.26 -34.77
N MET A 317 -39.90 33.09 -34.42
CA MET A 317 -40.09 32.51 -33.10
C MET A 317 -39.30 33.28 -32.02
N THR A 318 -39.82 33.29 -30.79
CA THR A 318 -39.14 33.91 -29.66
C THR A 318 -38.02 33.01 -29.11
N VAL A 319 -36.94 33.62 -28.61
CA VAL A 319 -35.77 32.90 -28.08
C VAL A 319 -36.14 31.79 -27.08
N PRO A 320 -37.02 32.00 -26.08
CA PRO A 320 -37.38 30.93 -25.14
C PRO A 320 -38.09 29.76 -25.81
N PHE A 321 -38.95 30.03 -26.79
CA PHE A 321 -39.67 29.00 -27.54
C PHE A 321 -38.75 28.19 -28.48
N ILE A 322 -37.75 28.85 -29.05
CA ILE A 322 -36.72 28.20 -29.88
C ILE A 322 -35.94 27.19 -29.04
N PHE A 323 -35.47 27.58 -27.84
CA PHE A 323 -34.75 26.68 -26.93
C PHE A 323 -35.61 25.51 -26.45
N GLN A 324 -36.90 25.73 -26.19
CA GLN A 324 -37.84 24.66 -25.82
C GLN A 324 -38.09 23.67 -26.97
N THR A 325 -38.17 24.16 -28.20
CA THR A 325 -38.30 23.31 -29.39
C THR A 325 -37.03 22.48 -29.62
N MET A 326 -35.86 23.11 -29.51
CA MET A 326 -34.58 22.41 -29.63
C MET A 326 -34.37 21.37 -28.53
N GLU A 327 -34.78 21.64 -27.28
CA GLU A 327 -34.70 20.66 -26.17
C GLU A 327 -35.35 19.33 -26.51
N LYS A 328 -36.51 19.35 -27.17
CA LYS A 328 -37.29 18.14 -27.50
C LYS A 328 -36.71 17.33 -28.65
N GLU A 329 -35.99 17.99 -29.56
CA GLU A 329 -35.45 17.39 -30.78
C GLU A 329 -33.96 17.05 -30.70
N GLU A 330 -33.28 17.52 -29.65
CA GLU A 330 -31.83 17.37 -29.52
C GLU A 330 -31.47 15.92 -29.16
N LYS A 331 -30.66 15.29 -30.02
CA LYS A 331 -30.22 13.91 -29.84
C LYS A 331 -28.97 13.80 -28.98
N ASN A 332 -28.17 14.87 -28.90
CA ASN A 332 -27.00 14.89 -28.05
C ASN A 332 -27.42 15.06 -26.58
N PRO A 333 -27.16 14.06 -25.70
CA PRO A 333 -27.61 14.11 -24.31
C PRO A 333 -27.01 15.28 -23.52
N TYR A 334 -25.76 15.69 -23.84
CA TYR A 334 -25.09 16.79 -23.16
C TYR A 334 -25.72 18.14 -23.52
N LEU A 335 -26.01 18.37 -24.81
CA LEU A 335 -26.66 19.60 -25.25
C LEU A 335 -28.14 19.63 -24.81
N ALA A 336 -28.86 18.52 -24.92
CA ALA A 336 -30.24 18.40 -24.42
C ALA A 336 -30.34 18.74 -22.93
N MET A 337 -29.37 18.27 -22.11
CA MET A 337 -29.30 18.61 -20.70
C MET A 337 -29.11 20.12 -20.47
N GLU A 338 -28.21 20.77 -21.21
CA GLU A 338 -28.00 22.22 -21.09
C GLU A 338 -29.21 23.05 -21.56
N LEU A 339 -29.89 22.61 -22.62
CA LEU A 339 -31.13 23.23 -23.10
C LEU A 339 -32.25 23.12 -22.06
N LYS A 340 -32.41 21.94 -21.44
CA LYS A 340 -33.37 21.74 -20.35
C LYS A 340 -33.07 22.63 -19.14
N LEU A 341 -31.80 22.79 -18.78
CA LEU A 341 -31.40 23.70 -17.71
C LEU A 341 -31.69 25.16 -18.07
N PHE A 342 -31.44 25.58 -19.30
CA PHE A 342 -31.83 26.90 -19.78
C PHE A 342 -33.35 27.12 -19.71
N CYS A 343 -34.16 26.18 -20.20
CA CYS A 343 -35.61 26.23 -20.10
C CYS A 343 -36.10 26.34 -18.65
N ARG A 344 -35.38 25.71 -17.70
CA ARG A 344 -35.67 25.84 -16.26
C ARG A 344 -35.27 27.21 -15.71
N ASP A 345 -34.09 27.71 -16.06
CA ASP A 345 -33.61 29.03 -15.62
C ASP A 345 -34.56 30.14 -16.13
N MET A 346 -35.01 30.04 -17.39
CA MET A 346 -35.99 30.95 -18.01
C MET A 346 -37.34 31.03 -17.30
N LYS A 347 -37.72 30.04 -16.47
CA LYS A 347 -38.95 30.12 -15.67
C LYS A 347 -38.82 31.03 -14.46
N ASN A 348 -37.58 31.23 -14.00
CA ASN A 348 -37.27 31.94 -12.76
C ASN A 348 -36.47 33.24 -12.99
N GLU A 349 -35.90 33.42 -14.18
CA GLU A 349 -34.96 34.50 -14.50
C GLU A 349 -35.29 35.16 -15.84
N MET A 350 -34.80 36.40 -16.01
CA MET A 350 -34.85 37.09 -17.30
C MET A 350 -33.92 36.42 -18.32
N LEU A 351 -34.13 36.73 -19.61
CA LEU A 351 -33.42 36.09 -20.72
C LEU A 351 -31.89 36.26 -20.66
N GLU A 352 -31.39 37.43 -20.26
CA GLU A 352 -29.95 37.71 -20.29
C GLU A 352 -29.16 36.91 -19.23
N PRO A 353 -29.57 36.89 -17.94
CA PRO A 353 -28.93 36.02 -16.95
C PRO A 353 -28.97 34.54 -17.33
N ALA A 354 -30.08 34.06 -17.90
CA ALA A 354 -30.22 32.67 -18.34
C ALA A 354 -29.26 32.32 -19.49
N LEU A 355 -29.09 33.23 -20.46
CA LEU A 355 -28.15 33.05 -21.59
C LEU A 355 -26.68 33.10 -21.15
N ASP A 356 -26.33 34.00 -20.22
CA ASP A 356 -24.97 34.07 -19.66
C ASP A 356 -24.61 32.78 -18.91
N LYS A 357 -25.54 32.26 -18.10
CA LYS A 357 -25.37 30.97 -17.42
C LYS A 357 -25.26 29.80 -18.39
N PHE A 358 -26.10 29.75 -19.42
CA PHE A 358 -26.03 28.71 -20.46
C PHE A 358 -24.68 28.74 -21.18
N GLY A 359 -24.22 29.89 -21.66
CA GLY A 359 -22.92 30.03 -22.30
C GLY A 359 -21.76 29.57 -21.41
N LYS A 360 -21.78 29.96 -20.11
CA LYS A 360 -20.77 29.54 -19.13
C LYS A 360 -20.80 28.03 -18.85
N ARG A 361 -21.97 27.40 -18.78
CA ARG A 361 -22.10 25.94 -18.54
C ARG A 361 -21.68 25.10 -19.75
N CYS A 362 -21.98 25.55 -20.96
CA CYS A 362 -21.52 24.88 -22.18
C CYS A 362 -19.98 24.86 -22.27
N GLY A 363 -19.28 25.81 -21.64
CA GLY A 363 -17.82 25.76 -21.45
C GLY A 363 -16.99 25.89 -22.73
N SER A 364 -17.63 26.21 -23.85
CA SER A 364 -17.00 26.39 -25.16
C SER A 364 -17.11 27.85 -25.61
N ALA A 365 -16.01 28.40 -26.14
CA ALA A 365 -15.94 29.78 -26.63
C ALA A 365 -17.00 30.08 -27.70
N LEU A 366 -17.40 29.07 -28.49
CA LEU A 366 -18.43 29.17 -29.52
C LEU A 366 -19.82 29.51 -28.93
N TYR A 367 -20.21 28.81 -27.86
CA TYR A 367 -21.49 29.05 -27.18
C TYR A 367 -21.47 30.37 -26.41
N LEU A 368 -20.35 30.74 -25.79
CA LEU A 368 -20.19 32.05 -25.13
C LEU A 368 -20.35 33.21 -26.13
N LYS A 369 -19.68 33.12 -27.28
CA LYS A 369 -19.80 34.13 -28.35
C LYS A 369 -21.23 34.23 -28.87
N PHE A 370 -21.89 33.09 -29.13
CA PHE A 370 -23.29 33.06 -29.54
C PHE A 370 -24.21 33.76 -28.52
N CYS A 371 -24.07 33.43 -27.24
CA CYS A 371 -24.90 34.03 -26.18
C CYS A 371 -24.66 35.54 -26.05
N ALA A 372 -23.40 35.97 -26.14
CA ALA A 372 -23.06 37.39 -26.11
C ALA A 372 -23.68 38.16 -27.29
N LEU A 373 -23.62 37.61 -28.51
CA LEU A 373 -24.25 38.19 -29.69
C LEU A 373 -25.77 38.27 -29.54
N LEU A 374 -26.40 37.22 -29.01
CA LEU A 374 -27.84 37.16 -28.79
C LEU A 374 -28.31 38.17 -27.74
N ILE A 375 -27.59 38.30 -26.62
CA ILE A 375 -27.89 39.32 -25.59
C ILE A 375 -27.76 40.73 -26.17
N GLN A 376 -26.72 40.98 -26.98
CA GLN A 376 -26.55 42.29 -27.63
C GLN A 376 -27.68 42.60 -28.61
N ASN A 377 -28.16 41.61 -29.36
CA ASN A 377 -29.28 41.79 -30.26
C ASN A 377 -30.58 42.10 -29.52
N VAL A 378 -30.87 41.37 -28.45
CA VAL A 378 -32.05 41.62 -27.60
C VAL A 378 -32.03 43.03 -27.01
N LYS A 379 -30.85 43.57 -26.64
CA LYS A 379 -30.71 44.93 -26.11
C LYS A 379 -30.82 46.04 -27.14
N LYS A 380 -30.25 45.85 -28.34
CA LYS A 380 -29.99 46.93 -29.30
C LYS A 380 -30.82 46.85 -30.58
N GLY A 381 -31.59 45.78 -30.80
CA GLY A 381 -32.50 45.64 -31.94
C GLY A 381 -31.81 45.78 -33.30
N THR A 382 -30.63 45.18 -33.45
CA THR A 382 -29.81 45.36 -34.66
C THR A 382 -30.41 44.58 -35.85
N LYS A 383 -30.67 45.27 -36.97
CA LYS A 383 -31.19 44.67 -38.22
C LYS A 383 -30.25 43.62 -38.84
N ASP A 384 -28.97 43.63 -38.46
CA ASP A 384 -27.91 42.77 -39.03
C ASP A 384 -27.65 41.47 -38.25
N PHE A 385 -28.44 41.15 -37.23
CA PHE A 385 -28.19 39.97 -36.39
C PHE A 385 -28.42 38.62 -37.09
N LEU A 386 -29.48 38.50 -37.89
CA LEU A 386 -29.73 37.28 -38.67
C LEU A 386 -28.62 37.03 -39.72
N PRO A 387 -28.14 38.04 -40.48
CA PRO A 387 -26.95 37.92 -41.30
C PRO A 387 -25.71 37.44 -40.54
N MET A 388 -25.41 38.03 -39.37
CA MET A 388 -24.26 37.64 -38.54
C MET A 388 -24.36 36.20 -38.02
N LEU A 389 -25.54 35.74 -37.61
CA LEU A 389 -25.76 34.35 -37.21
C LEU A 389 -25.61 33.36 -38.38
N ARG A 390 -26.04 33.74 -39.59
CA ARG A 390 -25.86 32.91 -40.80
C ARG A 390 -24.37 32.77 -41.15
N GLU A 391 -23.61 33.84 -41.03
CA GLU A 391 -22.15 33.82 -41.24
C GLU A 391 -21.44 32.96 -40.19
N GLU A 392 -21.82 33.06 -38.92
CA GLU A 392 -21.29 32.21 -37.84
C GLU A 392 -21.67 30.74 -38.06
N ALA A 393 -22.91 30.44 -38.46
CA ALA A 393 -23.35 29.08 -38.78
C ALA A 393 -22.55 28.47 -39.94
N ALA A 394 -22.33 29.25 -41.01
CA ALA A 394 -21.54 28.83 -42.16
C ALA A 394 -20.07 28.59 -41.76
N SER A 395 -19.50 29.49 -40.95
CA SER A 395 -18.12 29.38 -40.44
C SER A 395 -17.95 28.16 -39.53
N ALA A 396 -18.91 27.91 -38.63
CA ALA A 396 -18.92 26.74 -37.75
C ALA A 396 -19.03 25.43 -38.55
N PHE A 397 -19.83 25.41 -39.62
CA PHE A 397 -19.94 24.25 -40.51
C PHE A 397 -18.65 23.97 -41.29
N LEU A 398 -17.96 25.02 -41.75
CA LEU A 398 -16.64 24.88 -42.39
C LEU A 398 -15.60 24.34 -41.41
N LEU A 399 -15.58 24.85 -40.17
CA LEU A 399 -14.69 24.37 -39.11
C LEU A 399 -14.97 22.89 -38.78
N GLN A 400 -16.25 22.50 -38.67
CA GLN A 400 -16.65 21.12 -38.46
C GLN A 400 -16.17 20.20 -39.60
N LYS A 401 -16.33 20.63 -40.85
CA LYS A 401 -15.85 19.87 -42.02
C LYS A 401 -14.33 19.65 -41.97
N GLN A 402 -13.57 20.66 -41.56
CA GLN A 402 -12.13 20.55 -41.36
C GLN A 402 -11.76 19.63 -40.20
N GLN A 403 -12.49 19.69 -39.08
CA GLN A 403 -12.27 18.83 -37.92
C GLN A 403 -12.58 17.36 -38.21
N VAL A 404 -13.67 17.07 -38.92
CA VAL A 404 -14.01 15.71 -39.36
C VAL A 404 -12.93 15.16 -40.30
N LYS A 405 -12.41 16.00 -41.20
CA LYS A 405 -11.30 15.62 -42.08
C LYS A 405 -10.02 15.29 -41.29
N LYS A 406 -9.63 16.16 -40.35
CA LYS A 406 -8.49 15.91 -39.45
C LYS A 406 -8.67 14.67 -38.58
N ALA A 407 -9.85 14.46 -38.02
CA ALA A 407 -10.16 13.27 -37.23
C ALA A 407 -10.10 11.98 -38.07
N GLY A 408 -10.47 12.05 -39.36
CA GLY A 408 -10.28 10.96 -40.31
C GLY A 408 -8.80 10.69 -40.62
N GLU A 409 -7.99 11.73 -40.73
CA GLU A 409 -6.53 11.64 -40.91
C GLU A 409 -5.85 11.06 -39.65
N GLU A 410 -6.25 11.49 -38.45
CA GLU A 410 -5.77 10.97 -37.16
C GLU A 410 -6.22 9.52 -36.88
N ALA A 411 -7.39 9.12 -37.36
CA ALA A 411 -7.84 7.72 -37.28
C ALA A 411 -6.94 6.79 -38.12
N GLY A 412 -6.45 7.27 -39.27
CA GLY A 412 -5.49 6.55 -40.09
C GLY A 412 -4.16 6.28 -39.38
N THR A 413 -3.60 7.28 -38.70
CA THR A 413 -2.35 7.11 -37.92
C THR A 413 -2.55 6.26 -36.66
N LYS A 414 -3.72 6.31 -36.03
CA LYS A 414 -4.03 5.44 -34.88
C LYS A 414 -4.15 3.96 -35.26
N LEU A 415 -4.50 3.65 -36.51
CA LEU A 415 -4.49 2.30 -37.07
C LEU A 415 -3.09 1.81 -37.47
N LEU A 416 -2.16 2.73 -37.79
CA LEU A 416 -0.78 2.38 -38.12
C LEU A 416 0.03 1.92 -36.90
N PHE A 417 -0.23 2.47 -35.71
CA PHE A 417 0.50 2.10 -34.49
C PHE A 417 0.39 0.59 -34.14
N PRO A 418 -0.81 -0.04 -34.12
CA PRO A 418 -0.94 -1.49 -33.96
C PRO A 418 -0.20 -2.32 -35.01
N MET A 419 -0.15 -1.85 -36.26
CA MET A 419 0.54 -2.56 -37.34
C MET A 419 2.07 -2.55 -37.16
N VAL A 420 2.65 -1.41 -36.77
CA VAL A 420 4.09 -1.30 -36.47
C VAL A 420 4.47 -2.16 -35.25
N LEU A 421 3.62 -2.17 -34.22
CA LEU A 421 3.85 -2.99 -33.02
C LEU A 421 3.79 -4.50 -33.35
N LEU A 422 2.83 -4.93 -34.16
CA LEU A 422 2.71 -6.31 -34.63
C LEU A 422 3.96 -6.72 -35.43
N LEU A 423 4.44 -5.85 -36.32
CA LEU A 423 5.66 -6.09 -37.10
C LEU A 423 6.89 -6.27 -36.20
N LEU A 424 7.07 -5.40 -35.19
CA LEU A 424 8.15 -5.50 -34.21
C LEU A 424 8.10 -6.81 -33.41
N LEU A 425 6.89 -7.25 -33.04
CA LEU A 425 6.69 -8.49 -32.27
C LEU A 425 7.02 -9.72 -33.11
N VAL A 426 6.61 -9.74 -34.37
CA VAL A 426 6.99 -10.80 -35.34
C VAL A 426 8.50 -10.79 -35.58
N MET A 427 9.13 -9.62 -35.71
CA MET A 427 10.57 -9.50 -35.86
C MET A 427 11.32 -10.09 -34.65
N LEU A 428 10.89 -9.77 -33.42
CA LEU A 428 11.45 -10.33 -32.19
C LEU A 428 11.27 -11.85 -32.12
N LEU A 429 10.09 -12.36 -32.51
CA LEU A 429 9.80 -13.80 -32.52
C LEU A 429 10.77 -14.57 -33.42
N ILE A 430 11.18 -14.00 -34.55
CA ILE A 430 12.13 -14.62 -35.48
C ILE A 430 13.58 -14.39 -35.00
N MET A 431 13.88 -13.20 -34.49
CA MET A 431 15.23 -12.77 -34.12
C MET A 431 15.77 -13.47 -32.88
N ILE A 432 14.94 -13.66 -31.85
CA ILE A 432 15.33 -14.31 -30.58
C ILE A 432 15.85 -15.75 -30.80
N PRO A 433 15.10 -16.68 -31.45
CA PRO A 433 15.59 -18.03 -31.71
C PRO A 433 16.79 -18.04 -32.67
N ALA A 434 16.87 -17.10 -33.62
CA ALA A 434 18.03 -16.97 -34.48
C ALA A 434 19.30 -16.64 -33.68
N PHE A 435 19.28 -15.65 -32.78
CA PHE A 435 20.44 -15.36 -31.93
C PHE A 435 20.78 -16.49 -30.96
N LEU A 436 19.78 -17.19 -30.43
CA LEU A 436 20.02 -18.35 -29.56
C LEU A 436 20.66 -19.52 -30.35
N SER A 437 20.28 -19.72 -31.62
CA SER A 437 20.88 -20.74 -32.48
C SER A 437 22.35 -20.46 -32.87
N PHE A 438 22.75 -19.18 -32.93
CA PHE A 438 24.15 -18.81 -33.20
C PHE A 438 25.05 -18.86 -31.95
N SER A 439 24.49 -19.04 -30.75
CA SER A 439 25.25 -19.18 -29.51
C SER A 439 25.48 -20.65 -29.09
N VAL A 440 24.94 -21.62 -29.84
CA VAL A 440 25.05 -23.07 -29.56
C VAL A 440 25.77 -23.79 -30.73
N SER A 441 26.79 -23.16 -31.33
CA SER A 441 27.73 -23.82 -32.25
C SER A 441 29.17 -23.49 -31.91
#